data_AF-A0A699KPF6-F1
#
_entry.id   AF-A0A699KPF6-F1
#
_cell.length_a   1.000
_cell.length_b   1.000
_cell.length_c   1.000
_cell.angle_alpha   90.00
_cell.angle_beta   90.00
_cell.angle_gamma   90.00
#
_symmetry.space_group_name_H-M   'P 1'
#
loop_
_entity.id
_entity.type
_entity.pdbx_description
1 polymer ?
#
loop_
_entity_poly.entity_id
_entity_poly.type
_entity_poly.pdbx_seq_one_letter_code
_entity_poly.pdbx_strand_id
1 'polypeptide(L)'
;VKKLVTTRVDLRHNADLYKNMSERYTQVKGEHDGCVDKLQTLKSEKNELSSVNNDQALCIKELEDELAKKDSTLVYAERLLPTAITRLLQSHEYKQSLSEPFNPAIQASWAKGLAEGHFKEDNMNALYRVEGFDAYSDKKIYVEFDKLFEKKYPYVEKIASGFRHSVADLLKVYPALALLGKSPIAAPSKTRTGTSAPSIQKKKA
;
A
#
# COMPACT_ATOMS: atom_id res chain seq x y z
N VAL A 1 -93.33 13.59 58.06
CA VAL A 1 -93.20 13.83 56.60
C VAL A 1 -91.88 14.52 56.23
N LYS A 2 -91.52 15.72 56.76
CA LYS A 2 -90.27 16.44 56.38
C LYS A 2 -88.97 15.62 56.49
N LYS A 3 -88.72 14.95 57.62
CA LYS A 3 -87.52 14.11 57.81
C LYS A 3 -87.37 13.01 56.75
N LEU A 4 -88.48 12.35 56.40
CA LEU A 4 -88.51 11.27 55.41
C LEU A 4 -88.17 11.79 53.99
N VAL A 5 -88.63 13.00 53.67
CA VAL A 5 -88.32 13.66 52.39
C VAL A 5 -86.84 14.04 52.32
N THR A 6 -86.28 14.60 53.39
CA THR A 6 -84.84 14.93 53.49
C THR A 6 -83.97 13.69 53.32
N THR A 7 -84.24 12.61 54.06
CA THR A 7 -83.48 11.36 53.94
C THR A 7 -83.53 10.76 52.53
N ARG A 8 -84.68 10.88 51.83
CA ARG A 8 -84.81 10.41 50.44
C ARG A 8 -84.01 11.25 49.44
N VAL A 9 -83.85 12.55 49.70
CA VAL A 9 -83.01 13.44 48.89
C VAL A 9 -81.54 13.11 49.13
N ASP A 10 -81.14 12.96 50.39
CA ASP A 10 -79.75 12.64 50.77
C ASP A 10 -79.31 11.28 50.21
N LEU A 11 -80.17 10.26 50.28
CA LEU A 11 -79.89 8.94 49.70
C LEU A 11 -79.73 8.99 48.18
N ARG A 12 -80.52 9.81 47.48
CA ARG A 12 -80.38 10.00 46.02
C ARG A 12 -79.06 10.69 45.70
N HIS A 13 -78.74 11.78 46.40
CA HIS A 13 -77.49 12.49 46.21
C HIS A 13 -76.28 11.56 46.45
N ASN A 14 -76.32 10.74 47.50
CA ASN A 14 -75.25 9.80 47.79
C ASN A 14 -75.12 8.71 46.70
N ALA A 15 -76.24 8.19 46.19
CA ALA A 15 -76.23 7.25 45.08
C ALA A 15 -75.59 7.84 43.80
N ASP A 16 -75.89 9.10 43.48
CA ASP A 16 -75.30 9.80 42.34
C ASP A 16 -73.79 10.03 42.53
N LEU A 17 -73.35 10.35 43.75
CA LEU A 17 -71.93 10.49 44.08
C LEU A 17 -71.17 9.16 43.89
N TYR A 18 -71.70 8.05 44.38
CA TYR A 18 -71.08 6.74 44.18
C TYR A 18 -71.01 6.36 42.69
N LYS A 19 -72.06 6.64 41.92
CA LYS A 19 -72.07 6.41 40.48
C LYS A 19 -70.98 7.22 39.77
N ASN A 20 -70.90 8.52 40.03
CA ASN A 20 -69.89 9.39 39.43
C ASN A 20 -68.45 8.97 39.81
N MET A 21 -68.24 8.59 41.07
CA MET A 21 -66.94 8.07 41.53
C MET A 21 -66.57 6.77 40.81
N SER A 22 -67.53 5.86 40.63
CA SER A 22 -67.31 4.61 39.90
C SER A 22 -66.95 4.86 38.44
N GLU A 23 -67.67 5.76 37.76
CA GLU A 23 -67.40 6.12 36.36
C GLU A 23 -66.00 6.73 36.20
N ARG A 24 -65.62 7.67 37.07
CA ARG A 24 -64.27 8.24 37.08
C ARG A 24 -63.19 7.21 37.33
N TYR A 25 -63.42 6.29 38.28
CA TYR A 25 -62.48 5.19 38.52
C TYR A 25 -62.30 4.33 37.28
N THR A 26 -63.38 3.96 36.59
CA THR A 26 -63.28 3.16 35.37
C THR A 26 -62.55 3.87 34.24
N GLN A 27 -62.75 5.18 34.08
CA GLN A 27 -62.03 5.99 33.11
C GLN A 27 -60.52 6.04 33.43
N VAL A 28 -60.16 6.41 34.66
CA VAL A 28 -58.75 6.50 35.09
C VAL A 28 -58.07 5.14 34.97
N LYS A 29 -58.76 4.05 35.28
CA LYS A 29 -58.24 2.70 35.11
C LYS A 29 -57.94 2.38 33.64
N GLY A 30 -58.87 2.70 32.73
CA GLY A 30 -58.64 2.50 31.30
C GLY A 30 -57.48 3.34 30.75
N GLU A 31 -57.36 4.60 31.19
CA GLU A 31 -56.23 5.47 30.84
C GLU A 31 -54.90 4.93 31.38
N HIS A 32 -54.90 4.41 32.62
CA HIS A 32 -53.74 3.79 33.24
C HIS A 32 -53.30 2.54 32.46
N ASP A 33 -54.23 1.65 32.14
CA ASP A 33 -53.94 0.42 31.39
C ASP A 33 -53.37 0.76 30.00
N GLY A 34 -53.96 1.75 29.31
CA GLY A 34 -53.41 2.24 28.04
C GLY A 34 -52.03 2.91 28.15
N CYS A 35 -51.70 3.49 29.31
CA CYS A 35 -50.37 4.02 29.59
C CYS A 35 -49.33 2.90 29.81
N VAL A 36 -49.73 1.83 30.52
CA VAL A 36 -48.90 0.64 30.74
C VAL A 36 -48.53 -0.02 29.41
N ASP A 37 -49.48 -0.18 28.50
CA ASP A 37 -49.22 -0.76 27.17
C ASP A 37 -48.22 0.09 26.37
N LYS A 38 -48.38 1.42 26.37
CA LYS A 38 -47.44 2.34 25.70
C LYS A 38 -46.05 2.27 26.29
N LEU A 39 -45.92 2.20 27.62
CA LEU A 39 -44.64 2.06 28.30
C LEU A 39 -43.94 0.75 27.92
N GLN A 40 -44.70 -0.33 27.79
CA GLN A 40 -44.16 -1.61 27.36
C GLN A 40 -43.64 -1.56 25.92
N THR A 41 -44.40 -0.97 24.98
CA THR A 41 -43.98 -0.79 23.59
C THR A 41 -42.71 0.06 23.49
N LEU A 42 -42.67 1.23 24.15
CA LEU A 42 -41.50 2.09 24.16
C LEU A 42 -40.26 1.41 24.76
N LYS A 43 -40.45 0.55 25.76
CA LYS A 43 -39.36 -0.22 26.34
C LYS A 43 -38.78 -1.23 25.35
N SER A 44 -39.63 -1.90 24.58
CA SER A 44 -39.20 -2.82 23.51
C SER A 44 -38.45 -2.08 22.41
N GLU A 45 -39.01 -0.98 21.89
CA GLU A 45 -38.36 -0.14 20.87
C GLU A 45 -37.01 0.39 21.33
N LYS A 46 -36.92 0.83 22.60
CA LYS A 46 -35.64 1.26 23.19
C LYS A 46 -34.60 0.14 23.17
N ASN A 47 -35.00 -1.09 23.50
CA ASN A 47 -34.08 -2.23 23.52
C ASN A 47 -33.59 -2.57 22.10
N GLU A 48 -34.49 -2.55 21.11
CA GLU A 48 -34.14 -2.77 19.70
C GLU A 48 -33.18 -1.69 19.20
N LEU A 49 -33.49 -0.42 19.43
CA LEU A 49 -32.61 0.69 19.07
C LEU A 49 -31.26 0.59 19.77
N SER A 50 -31.23 0.19 21.04
CA SER A 50 -29.99 -0.03 21.77
C SER A 50 -29.16 -1.16 21.15
N SER A 51 -29.79 -2.24 20.67
CA SER A 51 -29.10 -3.33 19.97
C SER A 51 -28.48 -2.83 18.67
N VAL A 52 -29.28 -2.17 17.82
CA VAL A 52 -28.82 -1.64 16.52
C VAL A 52 -27.68 -0.64 16.72
N ASN A 53 -27.77 0.23 17.71
CA ASN A 53 -26.72 1.21 18.00
C ASN A 53 -25.39 0.54 18.42
N ASN A 54 -25.45 -0.56 19.17
CA ASN A 54 -24.26 -1.33 19.53
C ASN A 54 -23.64 -2.00 18.29
N ASP A 55 -24.46 -2.59 17.43
CA ASP A 55 -23.99 -3.22 16.18
C ASP A 55 -23.36 -2.20 15.23
N GLN A 56 -23.97 -1.01 15.11
CA GLN A 56 -23.43 0.10 14.34
C GLN A 56 -22.10 0.59 14.91
N ALA A 57 -21.99 0.74 16.23
CA ALA A 57 -20.74 1.14 16.88
C ALA A 57 -19.60 0.14 16.61
N LEU A 58 -19.91 -1.16 16.59
CA LEU A 58 -18.94 -2.19 16.24
C LEU A 58 -18.50 -2.08 14.77
N CYS A 59 -19.45 -1.96 13.84
CA CYS A 59 -19.18 -1.81 12.42
C CYS A 59 -18.34 -0.57 12.09
N ILE A 60 -18.64 0.58 12.73
CA ILE A 60 -17.85 1.80 12.59
C ILE A 60 -16.39 1.55 12.99
N LYS A 61 -16.18 0.90 14.14
CA LYS A 61 -14.84 0.60 14.62
C LYS A 61 -14.07 -0.31 13.66
N GLU A 62 -14.71 -1.35 13.13
CA GLU A 62 -14.09 -2.23 12.13
C GLU A 62 -13.67 -1.46 10.86
N LEU A 63 -14.54 -0.56 10.38
CA LEU A 63 -14.24 0.29 9.23
C LEU A 63 -13.11 1.29 9.51
N GLU A 64 -13.05 1.87 10.71
CA GLU A 64 -11.96 2.74 11.14
C GLU A 64 -10.62 1.99 11.14
N ASP A 65 -10.59 0.78 11.69
CA ASP A 65 -9.40 -0.08 11.71
C ASP A 65 -8.95 -0.46 10.28
N GLU A 66 -9.91 -0.79 9.39
CA GLU A 66 -9.63 -1.04 7.98
C GLU A 66 -9.08 0.19 7.24
N LEU A 67 -9.65 1.36 7.51
CA LEU A 67 -9.22 2.61 6.91
C LEU A 67 -7.80 2.96 7.34
N ALA A 68 -7.50 2.86 8.63
CA ALA A 68 -6.14 3.06 9.17
C ALA A 68 -5.11 2.12 8.52
N LYS A 69 -5.49 0.85 8.27
CA LYS A 69 -4.65 -0.10 7.56
C LYS A 69 -4.41 0.30 6.10
N LYS A 70 -5.45 0.73 5.38
CA LYS A 70 -5.34 1.19 3.98
C LYS A 70 -4.48 2.44 3.88
N ASP A 71 -4.66 3.41 4.77
CA ASP A 71 -3.86 4.64 4.82
C ASP A 71 -2.37 4.32 5.02
N SER A 72 -2.04 3.39 5.91
CA SER A 72 -0.65 2.95 6.09
C SER A 72 -0.05 2.35 4.81
N THR A 73 -0.85 1.59 4.05
CA THR A 73 -0.43 0.98 2.78
C THR A 73 -0.25 2.03 1.69
N LEU A 74 -1.12 3.04 1.65
CA LEU A 74 -1.03 4.17 0.71
C LEU A 74 0.26 4.95 0.92
N VAL A 75 0.67 5.19 2.18
CA VAL A 75 1.93 5.87 2.49
C VAL A 75 3.14 5.12 1.92
N TYR A 76 3.15 3.79 1.96
CA TYR A 76 4.19 2.99 1.31
C TYR A 76 4.18 3.15 -0.21
N ALA A 77 3.01 3.08 -0.83
CA ALA A 77 2.85 3.16 -2.27
C ALA A 77 3.23 4.55 -2.83
N GLU A 78 2.88 5.62 -2.13
CA GLU A 78 3.13 6.99 -2.60
C GLU A 78 4.54 7.49 -2.27
N ARG A 79 5.10 7.12 -1.12
CA ARG A 79 6.37 7.70 -0.65
C ARG A 79 7.57 6.79 -0.86
N LEU A 80 7.41 5.50 -0.52
CA LEU A 80 8.54 4.56 -0.55
C LEU A 80 8.77 4.01 -1.96
N LEU A 81 7.72 3.49 -2.61
CA LEU A 81 7.87 2.80 -3.90
C LEU A 81 8.53 3.66 -4.99
N PRO A 82 8.14 4.93 -5.23
CA PRO A 82 8.76 5.72 -6.30
C PRO A 82 10.25 5.92 -6.06
N THR A 83 10.65 6.18 -4.82
CA THR A 83 12.05 6.39 -4.45
C THR A 83 12.86 5.09 -4.54
N ALA A 84 12.31 3.99 -4.01
CA ALA A 84 12.94 2.67 -4.08
C ALA A 84 13.12 2.21 -5.52
N ILE A 85 12.09 2.35 -6.37
CA ILE A 85 12.18 2.02 -7.80
C ILE A 85 13.23 2.90 -8.48
N THR A 86 13.22 4.21 -8.26
CA THR A 86 14.22 5.12 -8.86
C THR A 86 15.64 4.70 -8.50
N ARG A 87 15.89 4.36 -7.22
CA ARG A 87 17.19 3.91 -6.76
C ARG A 87 17.57 2.55 -7.33
N LEU A 88 16.62 1.61 -7.43
CA LEU A 88 16.84 0.31 -8.04
C LEU A 88 17.23 0.48 -9.52
N LEU A 89 16.48 1.27 -10.29
CA LEU A 89 16.78 1.56 -11.70
C LEU A 89 18.16 2.20 -11.88
N GLN A 90 18.60 3.01 -10.92
CA GLN A 90 19.93 3.63 -10.94
C GLN A 90 21.05 2.70 -10.46
N SER A 91 20.73 1.62 -9.75
CA SER A 91 21.70 0.72 -9.16
C SER A 91 22.52 -0.01 -10.22
N HIS A 92 23.79 -0.26 -9.90
CA HIS A 92 24.69 -0.96 -10.80
C HIS A 92 24.22 -2.39 -11.08
N GLU A 93 23.78 -3.10 -10.05
CA GLU A 93 23.32 -4.49 -10.17
C GLU A 93 22.09 -4.62 -11.07
N TYR A 94 21.11 -3.71 -10.94
CA TYR A 94 19.96 -3.71 -11.84
C TYR A 94 20.38 -3.38 -13.26
N LYS A 95 21.21 -2.36 -13.48
CA LYS A 95 21.72 -2.00 -14.82
C LYS A 95 22.51 -3.14 -15.47
N GLN A 96 23.33 -3.84 -14.70
CA GLN A 96 24.05 -5.03 -15.16
C GLN A 96 23.10 -6.19 -15.48
N SER A 97 22.01 -6.33 -14.74
CA SER A 97 20.99 -7.34 -15.07
C SER A 97 20.22 -6.94 -16.33
N LEU A 98 19.92 -5.66 -16.48
CA LEU A 98 19.22 -5.08 -17.61
C LEU A 98 20.00 -5.23 -18.94
N SER A 99 21.34 -5.33 -18.91
CA SER A 99 22.10 -5.59 -20.14
C SER A 99 21.80 -6.96 -20.76
N GLU A 100 21.37 -7.94 -19.96
CA GLU A 100 21.04 -9.30 -20.45
C GLU A 100 19.91 -9.28 -21.49
N PRO A 101 18.73 -8.67 -21.24
CA PRO A 101 17.69 -8.55 -22.26
C PRO A 101 17.96 -7.47 -23.32
N PHE A 102 18.75 -6.44 -23.01
CA PHE A 102 19.07 -5.38 -23.98
C PHE A 102 19.98 -5.88 -25.11
N ASN A 103 20.88 -6.82 -24.84
CA ASN A 103 21.77 -7.38 -25.87
C ASN A 103 20.98 -8.08 -27.00
N PRO A 104 20.08 -9.05 -26.74
CA PRO A 104 19.17 -9.61 -27.74
C PRO A 104 18.28 -8.55 -28.41
N ALA A 105 17.81 -7.53 -27.67
CA ALA A 105 16.97 -6.48 -28.26
C ALA A 105 17.70 -5.68 -29.35
N ILE A 106 18.98 -5.36 -29.11
CA ILE A 106 19.85 -4.75 -30.10
C ILE A 106 20.01 -5.70 -31.28
N GLN A 107 20.40 -6.96 -31.07
CA GLN A 107 20.61 -7.92 -32.15
C GLN A 107 19.36 -8.13 -33.03
N ALA A 108 18.18 -8.26 -32.42
CA ALA A 108 16.92 -8.40 -33.14
C ALA A 108 16.58 -7.15 -33.97
N SER A 109 16.86 -5.96 -33.43
CA SER A 109 16.65 -4.69 -34.15
C SER A 109 17.59 -4.57 -35.36
N TRP A 110 18.85 -4.99 -35.21
CA TRP A 110 19.83 -5.02 -36.31
C TRP A 110 19.41 -6.03 -37.39
N ALA A 111 19.00 -7.24 -37.00
CA ALA A 111 18.52 -8.26 -37.93
C ALA A 111 17.32 -7.78 -38.75
N LYS A 112 16.37 -7.09 -38.09
CA LYS A 112 15.20 -6.49 -38.74
C LYS A 112 15.58 -5.37 -39.70
N GLY A 113 16.42 -4.43 -39.28
CA GLY A 113 16.85 -3.30 -40.10
C GLY A 113 17.63 -3.75 -41.35
N LEU A 114 18.47 -4.79 -41.23
CA LEU A 114 19.17 -5.35 -42.38
C LEU A 114 18.21 -6.02 -43.38
N ALA A 115 17.16 -6.69 -42.89
CA ALA A 115 16.15 -7.32 -43.73
C ALA A 115 15.28 -6.32 -44.53
N GLU A 116 15.27 -5.03 -44.16
CA GLU A 116 14.61 -3.98 -44.92
C GLU A 116 15.47 -3.59 -46.15
N GLY A 117 15.11 -4.11 -47.33
CA GLY A 117 15.71 -3.71 -48.62
C GLY A 117 16.63 -4.75 -49.28
N HIS A 118 16.81 -5.92 -48.67
CA HIS A 118 17.69 -6.99 -49.16
C HIS A 118 16.99 -8.36 -49.13
N PHE A 119 17.46 -9.34 -49.89
CA PHE A 119 16.96 -10.72 -49.83
C PHE A 119 17.31 -11.36 -48.49
N LYS A 120 16.32 -12.00 -47.85
CA LYS A 120 16.45 -12.58 -46.48
C LYS A 120 17.60 -13.58 -46.34
N GLU A 121 17.84 -14.41 -47.35
CA GLU A 121 18.89 -15.43 -47.34
C GLU A 121 20.31 -14.84 -47.21
N ASP A 122 20.63 -13.82 -48.01
CA ASP A 122 21.99 -13.26 -48.08
C ASP A 122 22.34 -12.50 -46.80
N ASN A 123 21.36 -11.81 -46.22
CA ASN A 123 21.51 -11.09 -44.96
C ASN A 123 21.71 -12.01 -43.76
N MET A 124 20.92 -13.09 -43.67
CA MET A 124 21.05 -14.03 -42.57
C MET A 124 22.41 -14.74 -42.63
N ASN A 125 22.89 -15.11 -43.83
CA ASN A 125 24.23 -15.67 -44.01
C ASN A 125 25.36 -14.72 -43.57
N ALA A 126 25.21 -13.40 -43.77
CA ALA A 126 26.17 -12.42 -43.28
C ALA A 126 26.12 -12.30 -41.75
N LEU A 127 24.93 -12.29 -41.16
CA LEU A 127 24.72 -12.20 -39.71
C LEU A 127 25.20 -13.43 -38.95
N TYR A 128 25.01 -14.65 -39.49
CA TYR A 128 25.53 -15.89 -38.89
C TYR A 128 27.06 -15.93 -38.80
N ARG A 129 27.77 -15.11 -39.59
CA ARG A 129 29.24 -14.98 -39.52
C ARG A 129 29.69 -14.01 -38.44
N VAL A 130 28.79 -13.24 -37.83
CA VAL A 130 29.10 -12.32 -36.74
C VAL A 130 29.18 -13.12 -35.44
N GLU A 131 30.36 -13.12 -34.82
CA GLU A 131 30.57 -13.77 -33.54
C GLU A 131 29.63 -13.20 -32.47
N GLY A 132 28.92 -14.07 -31.77
CA GLY A 132 27.97 -13.69 -30.72
C GLY A 132 26.59 -13.24 -31.20
N PHE A 133 26.30 -13.29 -32.50
CA PHE A 133 24.96 -13.04 -33.03
C PHE A 133 24.02 -14.24 -32.80
N ASP A 134 22.87 -13.99 -32.20
CA ASP A 134 21.81 -14.98 -31.96
C ASP A 134 20.63 -14.70 -32.90
N ALA A 135 20.41 -15.59 -33.87
CA ALA A 135 19.32 -15.49 -34.84
C ALA A 135 17.92 -15.61 -34.22
N TYR A 136 17.82 -16.05 -32.97
CA TYR A 136 16.57 -16.15 -32.20
C TYR A 136 16.46 -15.08 -31.11
N SER A 137 17.24 -14.01 -31.24
CA SER A 137 17.22 -12.88 -30.30
C SER A 137 15.83 -12.30 -30.07
N ASP A 138 14.98 -12.26 -31.10
CA ASP A 138 13.61 -11.75 -31.05
C ASP A 138 12.73 -12.48 -30.01
N LYS A 139 12.87 -13.81 -29.93
CA LYS A 139 12.16 -14.66 -28.96
C LYS A 139 12.80 -14.60 -27.58
N LYS A 140 14.11 -14.36 -27.53
CA LYS A 140 14.89 -14.37 -26.30
C LYS A 140 14.70 -13.11 -25.46
N ILE A 141 14.37 -11.97 -26.07
CA ILE A 141 14.17 -10.68 -25.35
C ILE A 141 13.18 -10.82 -24.20
N TYR A 142 11.98 -11.34 -24.47
CA TYR A 142 10.93 -11.45 -23.44
C TYR A 142 11.31 -12.41 -22.33
N VAL A 143 11.92 -13.55 -22.68
CA VAL A 143 12.40 -14.53 -21.71
C VAL A 143 13.47 -13.94 -20.79
N GLU A 144 14.45 -13.22 -21.33
CA GLU A 144 15.47 -12.56 -20.51
C GLU A 144 14.94 -11.37 -19.72
N PHE A 145 13.91 -10.68 -20.24
CA PHE A 145 13.26 -9.58 -19.53
C PHE A 145 12.46 -10.10 -18.33
N ASP A 146 11.70 -11.19 -18.48
CA ASP A 146 10.94 -11.80 -17.39
C ASP A 146 11.84 -12.28 -16.24
N LYS A 147 13.01 -12.84 -16.57
CA LYS A 147 14.03 -13.23 -15.58
C LYS A 147 14.52 -12.07 -14.72
N LEU A 148 14.39 -10.80 -15.16
CA LEU A 148 14.74 -9.65 -14.32
C LEU A 148 13.88 -9.58 -13.06
N PHE A 149 12.62 -10.01 -13.14
CA PHE A 149 11.68 -9.98 -12.02
C PHE A 149 11.85 -11.17 -11.08
N GLU A 150 12.38 -12.29 -11.58
CA GLU A 150 12.74 -13.45 -10.76
C GLU A 150 14.05 -13.23 -9.99
N LYS A 151 14.90 -12.32 -10.48
CA LYS A 151 16.19 -12.03 -9.87
C LYS A 151 16.01 -11.36 -8.51
N LYS A 152 16.72 -11.89 -7.52
CA LYS A 152 16.81 -11.30 -6.19
C LYS A 152 17.82 -10.17 -6.18
N TYR A 153 17.34 -8.96 -5.90
CA TYR A 153 18.19 -7.79 -5.69
C TYR A 153 18.36 -7.57 -4.19
N PRO A 154 19.58 -7.68 -3.61
CA PRO A 154 19.84 -7.41 -2.21
C PRO A 154 19.31 -6.07 -1.69
N TYR A 155 19.24 -5.05 -2.55
CA TYR A 155 18.62 -3.77 -2.21
C TYR A 155 17.12 -3.91 -1.90
N VAL A 156 16.39 -4.63 -2.77
CA VAL A 156 14.96 -4.90 -2.61
C VAL A 156 14.73 -5.77 -1.38
N GLU A 157 15.56 -6.79 -1.16
CA GLU A 157 15.48 -7.66 0.03
C GLU A 157 15.66 -6.86 1.33
N LYS A 158 16.61 -5.92 1.38
CA LYS A 158 16.81 -5.06 2.56
C LYS A 158 15.57 -4.22 2.85
N ILE A 159 14.97 -3.60 1.84
CA ILE A 159 13.73 -2.83 2.02
C ILE A 159 12.60 -3.75 2.49
N ALA A 160 12.42 -4.90 1.84
CA ALA A 160 11.37 -5.86 2.17
C ALA A 160 11.51 -6.40 3.60
N SER A 161 12.72 -6.75 4.04
CA SER A 161 12.99 -7.20 5.41
C SER A 161 12.72 -6.11 6.45
N GLY A 162 12.83 -4.85 6.04
CA GLY A 162 12.64 -3.69 6.89
C GLY A 162 11.21 -3.18 6.97
N PHE A 163 10.20 -3.91 6.49
CA PHE A 163 8.81 -3.46 6.41
C PHE A 163 8.19 -3.01 7.74
N ARG A 164 8.79 -3.36 8.88
CA ARG A 164 8.38 -2.91 10.22
C ARG A 164 8.97 -1.57 10.63
N HIS A 165 9.94 -1.04 9.87
CA HIS A 165 10.54 0.26 10.12
C HIS A 165 9.70 1.39 9.53
N SER A 166 9.93 2.61 10.01
CA SER A 166 9.28 3.78 9.44
C SER A 166 9.71 3.99 7.99
N VAL A 167 8.83 4.59 7.17
CA VAL A 167 9.19 4.96 5.79
C VAL A 167 10.43 5.86 5.75
N ALA A 168 10.59 6.75 6.73
CA ALA A 168 11.78 7.60 6.83
C ALA A 168 13.08 6.80 7.01
N ASP A 169 13.05 5.69 7.76
CA ASP A 169 14.21 4.83 7.94
C ASP A 169 14.48 3.97 6.70
N LEU A 170 13.43 3.45 6.06
CA LEU A 170 13.55 2.72 4.80
C LEU A 170 14.11 3.59 3.67
N LEU A 171 13.77 4.87 3.65
CA LEU A 171 14.34 5.84 2.71
C LEU A 171 15.83 6.15 2.96
N LYS A 172 16.43 5.69 4.06
CA LYS A 172 17.89 5.77 4.29
C LYS A 172 18.63 4.55 3.70
N VAL A 173 17.91 3.52 3.26
CA VAL A 173 18.51 2.34 2.62
C VAL A 173 18.88 2.68 1.18
N TYR A 174 20.12 2.39 0.79
CA TYR A 174 20.64 2.60 -0.57
C TYR A 174 21.11 1.28 -1.21
N PRO A 175 21.01 1.16 -2.54
CA PRO A 175 21.64 0.07 -3.28
C PRO A 175 23.16 0.12 -3.07
N ALA A 176 23.81 -1.03 -3.20
CA ALA A 176 25.27 -1.08 -3.17
C ALA A 176 25.83 -0.21 -4.31
N LEU A 177 26.71 0.73 -3.96
CA LEU A 177 27.44 1.51 -4.94
C LEU A 177 28.41 0.59 -5.67
N ALA A 178 28.50 0.74 -6.99
CA ALA A 178 29.58 0.11 -7.74
C ALA A 178 30.90 0.56 -7.12
N LEU A 179 31.76 -0.37 -6.71
CA LEU A 179 33.16 -0.08 -6.45
C LEU A 179 33.80 0.28 -7.78
N LEU A 180 33.64 1.53 -8.20
CA LEU A 180 34.32 2.09 -9.35
C LEU A 180 35.82 2.10 -9.03
N GLY A 181 36.54 1.10 -9.52
CA GLY A 181 37.99 1.09 -9.63
C GLY A 181 38.77 1.28 -8.32
N LYS A 182 38.88 0.23 -7.49
CA LYS A 182 40.14 0.04 -6.75
C LYS A 182 41.18 -0.47 -7.74
N SER A 183 41.77 0.43 -8.53
CA SER A 183 43.13 0.18 -9.01
C SER A 183 44.04 0.07 -7.79
N PRO A 184 44.93 -0.93 -7.69
CA PRO A 184 45.99 -0.90 -6.72
C PRO A 184 46.87 0.30 -7.07
N ILE A 185 46.73 1.39 -6.31
CA ILE A 185 47.78 2.40 -6.25
C ILE A 185 48.97 1.68 -5.63
N ALA A 186 49.86 1.20 -6.49
CA ALA A 186 51.18 0.76 -6.09
C ALA A 186 51.80 1.93 -5.31
N ALA A 187 52.11 1.67 -4.05
CA ALA A 187 52.82 2.58 -3.18
C ALA A 187 54.10 3.08 -3.87
N PRO A 188 54.53 4.34 -3.64
CA PRO A 188 55.81 4.80 -4.13
C PRO A 188 56.92 4.01 -3.42
N SER A 189 57.50 3.05 -4.13
CA SER A 189 58.72 2.37 -3.73
C SER A 189 59.83 3.41 -3.61
N LYS A 190 60.22 3.67 -2.36
CA LYS A 190 61.49 4.31 -2.03
C LYS A 190 62.62 3.42 -2.55
N THR A 191 63.25 3.82 -3.65
CA THR A 191 64.60 3.37 -3.99
C THR A 191 65.54 4.56 -3.94
N ARG A 192 66.31 4.55 -2.86
CA ARG A 192 67.48 5.37 -2.60
C ARG A 192 68.64 4.78 -3.41
N THR A 193 69.12 5.50 -4.41
CA THR A 193 70.46 5.30 -4.97
C THR A 193 71.03 6.66 -5.32
N GLY A 194 71.95 7.14 -4.48
CA GLY A 194 72.91 8.14 -4.91
C GLY A 194 73.89 7.51 -5.88
N THR A 195 74.37 8.27 -6.87
CA THR A 195 75.76 8.30 -7.36
C THR A 195 75.90 9.42 -8.41
N SER A 196 76.82 10.33 -8.11
CA SER A 196 77.56 11.31 -8.92
C SER A 196 76.97 11.94 -10.19
N ALA A 197 77.09 13.27 -10.25
CA ALA A 197 77.18 14.07 -11.47
C ALA A 197 78.29 13.56 -12.42
N PRO A 198 78.20 13.88 -13.72
CA PRO A 198 78.94 15.07 -14.17
C PRO A 198 78.21 15.99 -15.16
N SER A 199 78.61 17.25 -15.07
CA SER A 199 78.35 18.39 -15.94
C SER A 199 78.83 18.16 -17.37
N ILE A 200 78.01 18.48 -18.38
CA ILE A 200 78.47 18.75 -19.75
C ILE A 200 77.81 20.02 -20.29
N GLN A 201 78.68 20.86 -20.83
CA GLN A 201 78.51 22.24 -21.24
C GLN A 201 77.67 22.39 -22.51
N LYS A 202 76.87 23.47 -22.55
CA LYS A 202 76.35 24.06 -23.78
C LYS A 202 77.52 24.64 -24.60
N LYS A 203 77.78 24.10 -25.78
CA LYS A 203 78.39 24.86 -26.89
C LYS A 203 77.30 25.11 -27.93
N LYS A 204 76.92 26.38 -28.07
CA LYS A 204 76.22 26.92 -29.25
C LYS A 204 77.27 27.12 -30.34
N ALA A 205 76.94 26.70 -31.56
CA ALA A 205 77.32 27.35 -32.80
C ALA A 205 76.01 27.63 -33.54
#